data_AF-A0A7V1NSN1-F1
#
_entry.id   AF-A0A7V1NSN1-F1
#
_cell.length_a   1.000
_cell.length_b   1.000
_cell.length_c   1.000
_cell.angle_alpha   90.00
_cell.angle_beta   90.00
_cell.angle_gamma   90.00
#
_symmetry.space_group_name_H-M   'P 1'
#
loop_
_entity.id
_entity.type
_entity.pdbx_description
1 polymer ?
#
loop_
_entity_poly.entity_id
_entity_poly.type
_entity_poly.pdbx_seq_one_letter_code
_entity_poly.pdbx_strand_id
1 'polypeptide(L)'
;MHIQRGDRVVDVGCGLGTTGLYLADRGAAAIGIDISFEAARATAQSDGCTAVLQANAESLPFVDRSFDGATFMGTLEHFLDPEKALREINRVLRQGAQICFVVPNSEFFLYQVPRRNWATSRRAPDI
;
A
#
# COMPACT_ATOMS: atom_id res chain seq x y z
N MET A 1 -11.47 4.05 7.04
CA MET A 1 -10.99 4.71 8.28
C MET A 1 -11.45 6.16 8.30
N HIS A 2 -11.58 6.76 9.49
CA HIS A 2 -11.90 8.18 9.62
C HIS A 2 -10.61 8.98 9.50
N ILE A 3 -10.57 9.93 8.57
CA ILE A 3 -9.42 10.80 8.34
C ILE A 3 -9.82 12.24 8.55
N GLN A 4 -9.02 12.93 9.37
CA GLN A 4 -9.11 14.35 9.63
C GLN A 4 -8.06 15.10 8.80
N ARG A 5 -8.34 16.37 8.51
CA ARG A 5 -7.35 17.25 7.89
C ARG A 5 -6.11 17.34 8.77
N GLY A 6 -4.94 17.13 8.17
CA GLY A 6 -3.64 17.14 8.86
C GLY A 6 -3.18 15.79 9.40
N ASP A 7 -4.02 14.74 9.36
CA ASP A 7 -3.61 13.39 9.77
C ASP A 7 -2.43 12.91 8.91
N ARG A 8 -1.44 12.31 9.58
CA ARG A 8 -0.29 11.70 8.89
C ARG A 8 -0.61 10.25 8.60
N VAL A 9 -0.64 9.88 7.32
CA VAL A 9 -1.05 8.54 6.89
C VAL A 9 0.06 7.87 6.11
N VAL A 10 0.35 6.61 6.42
CA VAL A 10 1.27 5.78 5.63
C VAL A 10 0.50 4.81 4.74
N ASP A 11 0.77 4.84 3.44
CA ASP A 11 0.22 3.90 2.47
C ASP A 11 1.25 2.82 2.13
N VAL A 12 0.92 1.56 2.46
CA VAL A 12 1.87 0.45 2.51
C VAL A 12 1.75 -0.43 1.27
N GLY A 13 2.83 -0.50 0.49
CA GLY A 13 2.81 -1.06 -0.87
C GLY A 13 2.08 -0.12 -1.83
N CYS A 14 2.44 1.17 -1.81
CA CYS A 14 1.66 2.22 -2.46
C CYS A 14 1.64 2.13 -4.00
N GLY A 15 2.55 1.38 -4.61
CA GLY A 15 2.70 1.31 -6.06
C GLY A 15 2.81 2.71 -6.68
N LEU A 16 1.86 3.04 -7.57
CA LEU A 16 1.80 4.34 -8.24
C LEU A 16 1.33 5.50 -7.35
N GLY A 17 0.94 5.24 -6.10
CA GLY A 17 0.56 6.27 -5.12
C GLY A 17 -0.89 6.76 -5.22
N THR A 18 -1.77 6.03 -5.91
CA THR A 18 -3.19 6.43 -6.10
C THR A 18 -3.95 6.62 -4.80
N THR A 19 -3.74 5.73 -3.82
CA THR A 19 -4.32 5.85 -2.47
C THR A 19 -3.78 7.08 -1.75
N GLY A 20 -2.48 7.36 -1.87
CA GLY A 20 -1.85 8.57 -1.34
C GLY A 20 -2.53 9.84 -1.87
N LEU A 21 -2.72 9.95 -3.18
CA LEU A 21 -3.42 11.08 -3.81
C LEU A 21 -4.85 11.24 -3.28
N TYR A 22 -5.59 10.13 -3.14
CA TYR A 22 -6.95 10.13 -2.59
C TYR A 22 -7.00 10.62 -1.14
N LEU A 23 -6.01 10.27 -0.32
CA LEU A 23 -5.86 10.73 1.07
C LEU A 23 -5.48 12.22 1.12
N ALA A 24 -4.58 12.66 0.26
CA ALA A 24 -4.16 14.06 0.16
C ALA A 24 -5.30 14.99 -0.26
N ASP A 25 -6.16 14.55 -1.19
CA ASP A 25 -7.38 15.27 -1.60
C ASP A 25 -8.36 15.49 -0.42
N ARG A 26 -8.34 14.61 0.59
CA ARG A 26 -9.08 14.76 1.85
C ARG A 26 -8.34 15.60 2.91
N GLY A 27 -7.16 16.08 2.57
CA GLY A 27 -6.31 16.93 3.41
C GLY A 27 -5.44 16.18 4.41
N ALA A 28 -5.21 14.88 4.23
CA ALA A 28 -4.18 14.15 4.97
C ALA A 28 -2.78 14.45 4.44
N ALA A 29 -1.78 14.37 5.31
CA ALA A 29 -0.38 14.32 4.94
C ALA A 29 0.02 12.86 4.69
N ALA A 30 -0.22 12.37 3.48
CA ALA A 30 0.05 10.98 3.11
C ALA A 30 1.47 10.76 2.58
N ILE A 31 2.08 9.66 3.00
CA ILE A 31 3.35 9.13 2.48
C ILE A 31 3.15 7.69 2.03
N GLY A 32 3.58 7.37 0.82
CA GLY A 32 3.60 6.01 0.31
C GLY A 32 4.93 5.32 0.59
N ILE A 33 4.90 4.01 0.87
CA ILE A 33 6.09 3.17 0.84
C ILE A 33 5.90 2.00 -0.12
N ASP A 34 6.95 1.65 -0.86
CA ASP A 34 6.97 0.47 -1.73
C ASP A 34 8.38 -0.12 -1.80
N ILE A 35 8.51 -1.44 -2.02
CA ILE A 35 9.81 -2.08 -2.17
C ILE A 35 10.40 -1.84 -3.57
N SER A 36 9.54 -1.59 -4.57
CA SER A 36 9.94 -1.32 -5.95
C SER A 36 10.49 0.10 -6.11
N PHE A 37 11.70 0.19 -6.68
CA PHE A 37 12.30 1.46 -7.05
C PHE A 37 11.53 2.13 -8.20
N GLU A 38 11.00 1.35 -9.13
CA GLU A 38 10.27 1.82 -10.30
C GLU A 38 8.97 2.52 -9.90
N ALA A 39 8.24 1.96 -8.94
CA ALA A 39 7.02 2.55 -8.39
C ALA A 39 7.31 3.94 -7.79
N ALA A 40 8.31 4.02 -6.90
CA ALA A 40 8.74 5.26 -6.28
C ALA A 40 9.16 6.32 -7.33
N ARG A 41 9.92 5.91 -8.35
CA ARG A 41 10.37 6.80 -9.43
C ARG A 41 9.21 7.31 -10.28
N ALA A 42 8.26 6.45 -10.64
CA ALA A 42 7.12 6.81 -11.46
C ALA A 42 6.22 7.83 -10.75
N THR A 43 5.98 7.65 -9.45
CA THR A 43 5.17 8.60 -8.67
C THR A 43 5.87 9.95 -8.59
N ALA A 44 7.17 10.01 -8.28
CA ALA A 44 7.93 11.25 -8.15
C ALA A 44 7.90 12.16 -9.41
N GLN A 45 7.57 11.60 -10.58
CA GLN A 45 7.46 12.34 -11.84
C GLN A 45 6.05 12.91 -12.10
N SER A 46 5.08 12.70 -11.20
CA SER A 46 3.70 13.16 -11.35
C SER A 46 3.41 14.44 -10.53
N ASP A 47 2.72 15.41 -11.14
CA ASP A 47 2.55 16.78 -10.61
C ASP A 47 1.59 16.93 -9.39
N GLY A 48 1.21 15.83 -8.72
CA GLY A 48 0.27 15.82 -7.59
C GLY A 48 0.80 15.17 -6.30
N CYS A 49 2.11 14.91 -6.22
CA CYS A 49 2.70 13.92 -5.32
C CYS A 49 2.38 14.03 -3.82
N THR A 50 1.83 12.95 -3.28
CA THR A 50 2.23 12.43 -1.97
C THR A 50 3.65 11.90 -2.05
N ALA A 51 4.48 12.16 -1.03
CA ALA A 51 5.85 11.64 -0.98
C ALA A 51 5.84 10.11 -1.05
N VAL A 52 6.72 9.51 -1.84
CA VAL A 52 6.92 8.06 -1.90
C VAL A 52 8.36 7.72 -1.51
N LEU A 53 8.50 6.73 -0.66
CA LEU A 53 9.78 6.23 -0.17
C LEU A 53 9.95 4.76 -0.55
N GLN A 54 11.09 4.42 -1.18
CA GLN A 54 11.45 3.02 -1.34
C GLN A 54 11.84 2.44 0.03
N ALA A 55 11.06 1.50 0.55
CA ALA A 55 11.30 0.89 1.85
C ALA A 55 10.67 -0.50 1.97
N ASN A 56 11.26 -1.34 2.83
CA ASN A 56 10.66 -2.60 3.23
C ASN A 56 9.67 -2.36 4.39
N ALA A 57 8.41 -2.73 4.20
CA ALA A 57 7.37 -2.61 5.22
C ALA A 57 7.61 -3.49 6.46
N GLU A 58 8.44 -4.53 6.35
CA GLU A 58 8.89 -5.37 7.47
C GLU A 58 10.01 -4.74 8.30
N SER A 59 10.52 -3.56 7.91
CA SER A 59 11.54 -2.81 8.66
C SER A 59 11.46 -1.33 8.27
N LEU A 60 10.50 -0.62 8.86
CA LEU A 60 10.14 0.74 8.43
C LEU A 60 11.15 1.79 8.91
N PRO A 61 11.60 2.70 8.04
CA PRO A 61 12.53 3.78 8.39
C PRO A 61 11.81 4.97 9.05
N PHE A 62 10.84 4.69 9.91
CA PHE A 62 10.06 5.69 10.64
C PHE A 62 10.23 5.50 12.14
N VAL A 63 10.17 6.60 12.87
CA VAL A 63 10.15 6.59 14.34
C VAL A 63 8.82 6.06 14.85
N ASP A 64 8.82 5.58 16.09
CA ASP A 64 7.61 5.08 16.75
C ASP A 64 6.52 6.17 16.82
N ARG A 65 5.25 5.75 16.70
CA ARG A 65 4.07 6.62 16.89
C ARG A 65 4.06 7.90 16.04
N SER A 66 4.60 7.83 14.83
CA SER A 66 4.62 8.94 13.88
C SER A 66 3.34 9.09 13.06
N PHE A 67 2.50 8.07 12.93
CA PHE A 67 1.34 8.10 12.02
C PHE A 67 -0.01 8.00 12.76
N ASP A 68 -1.02 8.64 12.18
CA ASP A 68 -2.42 8.68 12.62
C ASP A 68 -3.27 7.59 11.96
N GLY A 69 -2.77 7.00 10.87
CA GLY A 69 -3.39 5.86 10.22
C GLY A 69 -2.48 5.19 9.20
N ALA A 70 -2.90 3.99 8.77
CA ALA A 70 -2.19 3.22 7.74
C ALA A 70 -3.15 2.55 6.77
N THR A 71 -2.74 2.42 5.50
CA THR A 71 -3.48 1.69 4.47
C THR A 71 -2.66 0.54 3.89
N PHE A 72 -3.31 -0.58 3.56
CA PHE A 72 -2.77 -1.66 2.73
C PHE A 72 -3.79 -2.00 1.65
N MET A 73 -3.55 -1.57 0.41
CA MET A 73 -4.54 -1.71 -0.66
C MET A 73 -4.15 -2.84 -1.62
N GLY A 74 -4.48 -4.08 -1.25
CA GLY A 74 -4.17 -5.28 -2.06
C GLY A 74 -2.69 -5.64 -2.05
N THR A 75 -2.02 -5.45 -0.91
CA THR A 75 -0.56 -5.57 -0.78
C THR A 75 -0.12 -6.52 0.33
N LEU A 76 -0.86 -6.60 1.43
CA LEU A 76 -0.46 -7.35 2.63
C LEU A 76 -0.24 -8.85 2.36
N GLU A 77 -1.01 -9.44 1.44
CA GLU A 77 -0.92 -10.84 1.03
C GLU A 77 0.34 -11.19 0.22
N HIS A 78 1.09 -10.19 -0.23
CA HIS A 78 2.32 -10.37 -1.01
C HIS A 78 3.58 -10.33 -0.15
N PHE A 79 3.45 -10.12 1.15
CA PHE A 79 4.57 -9.92 2.05
C PHE A 79 5.19 -11.27 2.44
N LEU A 80 6.51 -11.29 2.65
CA LEU A 80 7.20 -12.51 3.06
C LEU A 80 6.85 -12.85 4.52
N ASP A 81 6.83 -11.83 5.38
CA ASP A 81 6.39 -11.92 6.77
C ASP A 81 5.31 -10.85 7.04
N PRO A 82 4.03 -11.13 6.75
CA PRO A 82 2.95 -10.17 6.96
C PRO A 82 2.78 -9.82 8.45
N GLU A 83 3.07 -10.73 9.37
CA GLU A 83 3.00 -10.44 10.79
C GLU A 83 4.06 -9.41 11.22
N LYS A 84 5.28 -9.52 10.69
CA LYS A 84 6.34 -8.57 10.95
C LYS A 84 6.02 -7.19 10.40
N ALA A 85 5.45 -7.10 9.20
CA ALA A 85 4.98 -5.84 8.68
C ALA A 85 3.85 -5.24 9.53
N LEU A 86 2.90 -6.05 10.01
CA LEU A 86 1.86 -5.57 10.94
C LEU A 86 2.46 -5.11 12.28
N ARG A 87 3.49 -5.78 12.80
CA ARG A 87 4.23 -5.33 13.99
C ARG A 87 4.91 -3.98 13.77
N GLU A 88 5.58 -3.81 12.63
CA GLU A 88 6.21 -2.54 12.26
C GLU A 88 5.20 -1.42 12.05
N ILE A 89 4.08 -1.70 11.40
CA ILE A 89 3.00 -0.73 11.25
C ILE A 89 2.40 -0.36 12.60
N ASN A 90 2.14 -1.32 13.47
CA ASN A 90 1.68 -1.04 14.82
C ASN A 90 2.70 -0.19 15.62
N ARG A 91 4.01 -0.38 15.42
CA ARG A 91 5.07 0.43 16.07
C ARG A 91 5.03 1.90 15.64
N VAL A 92 4.88 2.15 14.33
CA VAL A 92 4.90 3.52 13.78
C VAL A 92 3.57 4.24 13.93
N LEU A 93 2.49 3.53 14.25
CA LEU A 93 1.18 4.11 14.52
C LEU A 93 1.06 4.65 15.95
N ARG A 94 0.35 5.76 16.10
CA ARG A 94 -0.08 6.27 17.42
C ARG A 94 -1.12 5.32 18.03
N GLN A 95 -1.26 5.36 19.36
CA GLN A 95 -2.35 4.63 20.02
C GLN A 95 -3.70 5.13 19.52
N GLY A 96 -4.61 4.20 19.19
CA GLY A 96 -5.94 4.52 18.65
C GLY A 96 -5.97 4.84 17.15
N ALA A 97 -4.82 4.85 16.47
CA ALA A 97 -4.77 4.96 15.02
C ALA A 97 -5.48 3.79 14.34
N GLN A 98 -6.05 4.04 13.16
CA GLN A 98 -6.78 3.04 12.39
C GLN A 98 -5.93 2.49 11.25
N ILE A 99 -6.01 1.18 11.04
CA ILE A 99 -5.49 0.51 9.85
C ILE A 99 -6.68 0.16 8.95
N CYS A 100 -6.56 0.48 7.66
CA CYS A 100 -7.50 0.04 6.64
C CYS A 100 -6.76 -0.87 5.66
N PHE A 101 -7.19 -2.12 5.54
CA PHE A 101 -6.57 -3.04 4.59
C PHE A 101 -7.62 -3.76 3.74
N VAL A 102 -7.23 -4.07 2.51
CA VAL A 102 -8.00 -4.89 1.59
C VAL A 102 -7.10 -5.99 1.10
N VAL A 103 -7.57 -7.22 1.20
CA VAL A 103 -6.90 -8.43 0.69
C VAL A 103 -7.93 -9.29 -0.06
N PRO A 104 -7.51 -10.11 -1.03
CA PRO A 104 -8.36 -11.09 -1.65
C PRO A 104 -9.00 -12.03 -0.62
N ASN A 105 -10.29 -12.30 -0.81
CA ASN A 105 -10.96 -13.36 -0.07
C ASN A 105 -10.68 -14.70 -0.76
N SER A 106 -9.88 -15.56 -0.11
CA SER A 106 -9.58 -16.92 -0.61
C SER A 106 -10.82 -17.80 -0.78
N GLU A 107 -11.88 -17.50 -0.02
CA GLU A 107 -13.13 -18.25 -0.04
C GLU A 107 -14.11 -17.78 -1.13
N PHE A 108 -13.76 -16.72 -1.86
CA PHE A 108 -14.59 -16.27 -2.96
C PHE A 108 -14.55 -17.29 -4.09
N PHE A 109 -15.73 -17.74 -4.54
CA PHE A 109 -15.85 -18.92 -5.40
C PHE A 109 -14.99 -18.86 -6.69
N LEU A 110 -14.77 -17.68 -7.28
CA LEU A 110 -13.92 -17.54 -8.48
C LEU A 110 -12.43 -17.79 -8.20
N TYR A 111 -11.96 -17.65 -6.95
CA TYR A 111 -10.61 -18.04 -6.54
C TYR A 111 -10.48 -19.55 -6.30
N GLN A 112 -11.58 -20.21 -5.93
CA GLN A 112 -11.64 -21.66 -5.71
C GLN A 112 -11.85 -22.44 -7.01
N VAL A 113 -12.47 -21.83 -8.02
CA VAL A 113 -12.54 -22.41 -9.37
C VAL A 113 -11.11 -22.49 -9.91
N PRO A 114 -10.59 -23.70 -10.22
CA PRO A 114 -9.27 -23.84 -10.82
C PRO A 114 -9.21 -22.92 -12.05
N ARG A 115 -8.19 -22.05 -12.12
CA ARG A 115 -7.96 -21.14 -13.25
C ARG A 115 -7.75 -21.94 -14.53
N ARG A 116 -8.83 -22.43 -15.13
CA ARG A 116 -8.83 -23.11 -16.41
C ARG A 116 -8.77 -22.02 -17.48
N ASN A 117 -7.54 -21.74 -17.92
CA ASN A 117 -7.16 -20.99 -19.12
C ASN A 117 -6.92 -19.48 -18.97
N TRP A 118 -5.83 -19.11 -18.31
CA TRP A 118 -5.12 -17.84 -18.58
C TRP A 118 -3.98 -17.97 -19.61
N ALA A 119 -3.78 -19.17 -20.17
CA ALA A 119 -2.77 -19.41 -21.21
C ALA A 119 -3.14 -18.84 -22.60
N THR A 120 -4.31 -18.22 -22.78
CA THR A 120 -4.80 -17.76 -24.10
C THR A 120 -4.80 -16.25 -24.32
N SER A 121 -4.39 -15.41 -23.36
CA SER A 121 -4.35 -13.95 -23.56
C SER A 121 -2.95 -13.32 -23.61
N ARG A 122 -1.87 -14.12 -23.63
CA ARG A 122 -0.53 -13.66 -24.03
C ARG A 122 -0.18 -14.19 -25.42
N ARG A 123 -0.86 -13.67 -26.45
CA ARG A 123 -0.17 -13.40 -27.72
C ARG A 123 0.06 -11.90 -27.75
N ALA A 124 1.27 -11.49 -27.41
CA ALA A 124 1.79 -10.26 -28.00
C ALA A 124 1.73 -10.43 -29.53
N PRO A 125 1.35 -9.40 -30.31
CA PRO A 125 1.72 -9.40 -31.71
C PRO A 125 3.25 -9.41 -31.75
N ASP A 126 3.81 -10.43 -32.39
CA ASP A 126 5.15 -10.32 -32.95
C ASP A 126 5.12 -9.15 -33.96
N ILE A 127 6.21 -8.37 -33.98
CA ILE A 127 6.53 -7.14 -34.75
C ILE A 127 5.81 -5.84 -34.40
#